data_AF-A0A4Q6DNY8-F1
#
_entry.id   AF-A0A4Q6DNY8-F1
#
_cell.length_a   1.000
_cell.length_b   1.000
_cell.length_c   1.000
_cell.angle_alpha   90.00
_cell.angle_beta   90.00
_cell.angle_gamma   90.00
#
_symmetry.space_group_name_H-M   'P 1'
#
loop_
_entity.id
_entity.type
_entity.pdbx_description
1 polymer ?
#
loop_
_entity_poly.entity_id
_entity_poly.type
_entity_poly.pdbx_seq_one_letter_code
_entity_poly.pdbx_strand_id
1 'polypeptide(L)'
;MNFVKSLLLIAILNVGFTASAQDLVKYVNTLQGTWSTAQLSYGATYPTVALPYGEHFFSAQTGKNGDGRKYQYQLDKIRGFQQVHQCSPWMGDYATYSLMPVEGKLVVTEDARATTFKHTNELAGPDYYAVKFDNGISGEITPAERGAYMRFKFTGNGDAYLVFDGGNGKADITILPNERKLIGWVNNGFWFPGKFKAFFVIEFNQPFVSYGTCADKGKTIKANQT
;
A
#
# COMPACT_ATOMS: atom_id res chain seq x y z
N MET A 1 -56.21 -19.07 -35.95
CA MET A 1 -55.04 -18.35 -36.49
C MET A 1 -54.44 -17.30 -35.53
N ASN A 2 -54.72 -17.35 -34.21
CA ASN A 2 -54.34 -16.28 -33.27
C ASN A 2 -53.48 -16.73 -32.07
N PHE A 3 -53.26 -18.03 -31.87
CA PHE A 3 -52.49 -18.53 -30.71
C PHE A 3 -50.98 -18.61 -30.99
N VAL A 4 -50.58 -18.95 -32.22
CA VAL A 4 -49.16 -19.08 -32.62
C VAL A 4 -48.45 -17.71 -32.70
N LYS A 5 -49.19 -16.63 -33.00
CA LYS A 5 -48.65 -15.26 -33.03
C LYS A 5 -48.33 -14.71 -31.63
N SER A 6 -48.98 -15.18 -30.57
CA SER A 6 -48.72 -14.72 -29.20
C SER A 6 -47.47 -15.35 -28.58
N LEU A 7 -47.11 -16.59 -28.96
CA LEU A 7 -45.87 -17.21 -28.46
C LEU A 7 -44.61 -16.61 -29.08
N LEU A 8 -44.67 -16.11 -30.32
CA LEU A 8 -43.51 -15.46 -30.95
C LEU A 8 -43.19 -14.09 -30.32
N LEU A 9 -44.17 -13.42 -29.72
CA LEU A 9 -43.98 -12.11 -29.11
C LEU A 9 -43.28 -12.18 -27.74
N ILE A 10 -43.43 -13.30 -27.03
CA ILE A 10 -42.83 -13.51 -25.70
C ILE A 10 -41.36 -13.97 -25.80
N ALA A 11 -40.96 -14.58 -26.91
CA ALA A 11 -39.57 -14.96 -27.16
C ALA A 11 -38.65 -13.78 -27.52
N ILE A 12 -39.20 -12.66 -28.02
CA ILE A 12 -38.40 -11.49 -28.44
C ILE A 12 -38.11 -10.54 -27.26
N LEU A 13 -38.84 -10.64 -26.14
CA LEU A 13 -38.68 -9.77 -24.97
C LEU A 13 -37.61 -10.23 -23.95
N ASN A 14 -36.92 -11.35 -24.21
CA ASN A 14 -35.84 -11.86 -23.35
C ASN A 14 -34.44 -11.68 -23.94
N VAL A 15 -34.25 -10.74 -24.87
CA VAL A 15 -32.90 -10.18 -25.09
C VAL A 15 -32.59 -9.28 -23.90
N GLY A 16 -32.25 -9.91 -22.78
CA GLY A 16 -31.69 -9.22 -21.63
C GLY A 16 -30.46 -8.47 -22.11
N PHE A 17 -30.59 -7.14 -22.22
CA PHE A 17 -29.42 -6.27 -22.30
C PHE A 17 -28.66 -6.47 -20.99
N THR A 18 -27.67 -7.36 -21.01
CA THR A 18 -26.54 -7.23 -20.10
C THR A 18 -25.79 -5.99 -20.58
N ALA A 19 -26.26 -4.82 -20.15
CA ALA A 19 -25.45 -3.62 -20.20
C ALA A 19 -24.25 -3.91 -19.30
N SER A 20 -23.14 -4.35 -19.91
CA SER A 20 -21.85 -4.35 -19.23
C SER A 20 -21.67 -2.92 -18.76
N ALA A 21 -21.73 -2.70 -17.45
CA ALA A 21 -21.42 -1.39 -16.88
C ALA A 21 -20.07 -0.97 -17.47
N GLN A 22 -20.03 0.24 -18.05
CA GLN A 22 -18.79 0.72 -18.62
C GLN A 22 -17.77 0.82 -17.50
N ASP A 23 -16.68 0.08 -17.62
CA ASP A 23 -15.55 0.23 -16.70
C ASP A 23 -14.90 1.58 -16.98
N LEU A 24 -15.23 2.56 -16.14
CA LEU A 24 -14.66 3.91 -16.17
C LEU A 24 -13.34 3.99 -15.37
N VAL A 25 -13.08 3.02 -14.48
CA VAL A 25 -11.89 3.00 -13.63
C VAL A 25 -10.62 2.90 -14.49
N LYS A 26 -10.69 2.20 -15.62
CA LYS A 26 -9.59 2.09 -16.59
C LYS A 26 -9.04 3.42 -17.14
N TYR A 27 -9.80 4.53 -17.03
CA TYR A 27 -9.35 5.85 -17.47
C TYR A 27 -8.63 6.63 -16.36
N VAL A 28 -8.67 6.15 -15.11
CA VAL A 28 -8.06 6.83 -13.98
C VAL A 28 -6.55 6.56 -13.98
N ASN A 29 -5.77 7.64 -14.00
CA ASN A 29 -4.32 7.58 -13.80
C ASN A 29 -3.98 8.16 -12.42
N THR A 30 -3.69 7.30 -11.45
CA THR A 30 -3.33 7.75 -10.09
C THR A 30 -1.93 8.40 -10.01
N LEU A 31 -1.12 8.28 -11.06
CA LEU A 31 0.18 8.96 -11.17
C LEU A 31 0.06 10.39 -11.71
N GLN A 32 -1.12 10.82 -12.16
CA GLN A 32 -1.33 12.18 -12.64
C GLN A 32 -1.06 13.19 -11.51
N GLY A 33 -0.09 14.09 -11.74
CA GLY A 33 0.34 15.11 -10.77
C GLY A 33 1.49 14.69 -9.84
N THR A 34 1.94 13.43 -9.89
CA THR A 34 2.99 12.89 -9.01
C THR A 34 4.41 13.32 -9.40
N TRP A 35 4.61 13.82 -10.62
CA TRP A 35 5.84 14.51 -11.01
C TRP A 35 5.79 15.95 -10.51
N SER A 36 5.95 16.14 -9.20
CA SER A 36 5.94 17.45 -8.56
C SER A 36 7.15 17.61 -7.63
N THR A 37 7.68 18.83 -7.54
CA THR A 37 8.79 19.17 -6.65
C THR A 37 8.33 20.19 -5.60
N ALA A 38 9.26 20.68 -4.76
CA ALA A 38 8.96 21.78 -3.84
C ALA A 38 8.85 23.13 -4.55
N GLN A 39 9.58 23.28 -5.64
CA GLN A 39 9.70 24.51 -6.40
C GLN A 39 8.57 24.66 -7.43
N LEU A 40 8.09 23.54 -8.00
CA LEU A 40 7.04 23.55 -9.01
C LEU A 40 6.13 22.33 -8.86
N SER A 41 4.83 22.60 -8.67
CA SER A 41 3.80 21.58 -8.56
C SER A 41 3.10 21.38 -9.90
N TYR A 42 2.95 20.12 -10.30
CA TYR A 42 2.07 19.68 -11.38
C TYR A 42 0.78 19.01 -10.85
N GLY A 43 0.51 19.17 -9.55
CA GLY A 43 -0.64 18.59 -8.85
C GLY A 43 -0.31 18.20 -7.41
N ALA A 44 0.95 17.81 -7.16
CA ALA A 44 1.45 17.39 -5.85
C ALA A 44 0.63 16.26 -5.20
N THR A 45 0.28 15.27 -6.02
CA THR A 45 -0.48 14.06 -5.65
C THR A 45 0.47 12.89 -5.35
N TYR A 46 -0.10 11.77 -4.90
CA TYR A 46 0.56 10.46 -4.77
C TYR A 46 -0.40 9.38 -5.30
N PRO A 47 0.09 8.20 -5.74
CA PRO A 47 -0.77 7.16 -6.30
C PRO A 47 -1.61 6.52 -5.19
N THR A 48 -2.82 7.02 -5.00
CA THR A 48 -3.75 6.59 -3.97
C THR A 48 -4.48 5.31 -4.40
N VAL A 49 -4.34 4.28 -3.59
CA VAL A 49 -5.08 3.02 -3.68
C VAL A 49 -6.12 3.02 -2.56
N ALA A 50 -7.39 3.17 -2.92
CA ALA A 50 -8.49 3.34 -1.97
C ALA A 50 -9.86 3.09 -2.59
N LEU A 51 -10.82 2.69 -1.75
CA LEU A 51 -12.23 2.87 -2.08
C LEU A 51 -12.63 4.35 -1.94
N PRO A 52 -13.68 4.81 -2.64
CA PRO A 52 -14.20 6.16 -2.45
C PRO A 52 -14.49 6.45 -0.97
N TYR A 53 -13.89 7.53 -0.44
CA TYR A 53 -14.01 7.94 0.96
C TYR A 53 -13.58 6.88 2.00
N GLY A 54 -12.66 5.98 1.64
CA GLY A 54 -12.08 5.04 2.59
C GLY A 54 -11.41 5.71 3.79
N GLU A 55 -11.41 5.03 4.94
CA GLU A 55 -10.79 5.55 6.16
C GLU A 55 -9.25 5.50 6.07
N HIS A 56 -8.73 4.45 5.43
CA HIS A 56 -7.30 4.25 5.20
C HIS A 56 -7.04 4.17 3.71
N PHE A 57 -6.13 5.00 3.23
CA PHE A 57 -5.60 4.91 1.88
C PHE A 57 -4.23 4.23 1.90
N PHE A 58 -3.81 3.72 0.75
CA PHE A 58 -2.50 3.11 0.60
C PHE A 58 -1.76 3.72 -0.59
N SER A 59 -0.44 3.80 -0.49
CA SER A 59 0.39 4.32 -1.57
C SER A 59 1.80 3.73 -1.54
N ALA A 60 2.42 3.59 -2.69
CA ALA A 60 3.86 3.39 -2.75
C ALA A 60 4.57 4.63 -2.21
N GLN A 61 5.68 4.43 -1.49
CA GLN A 61 6.44 5.50 -0.85
C GLN A 61 7.83 5.58 -1.49
N THR A 62 8.13 6.68 -2.18
CA THR A 62 9.51 6.99 -2.64
C THR A 62 10.20 8.02 -1.73
N GLY A 63 9.43 8.95 -1.15
CA GLY A 63 9.89 9.98 -0.22
C GLY A 63 10.18 9.46 1.19
N LYS A 64 11.00 10.19 1.94
CA LYS A 64 11.46 9.78 3.28
C LYS A 64 10.32 9.76 4.31
N ASN A 65 10.48 8.98 5.37
CA ASN A 65 9.55 9.02 6.50
C ASN A 65 9.40 10.45 7.06
N GLY A 66 8.16 10.93 7.18
CA GLY A 66 7.85 12.28 7.65
C GLY A 66 7.89 13.37 6.58
N ASP A 67 8.36 13.08 5.37
CA ASP A 67 8.24 14.01 4.24
C ASP A 67 6.80 13.98 3.72
N GLY A 68 6.23 15.17 3.49
CA GLY A 68 4.93 15.28 2.85
C GLY A 68 4.93 14.85 1.38
N ARG A 69 6.09 14.79 0.71
CA ARG A 69 6.19 14.26 -0.66
C ARG A 69 6.40 12.75 -0.67
N LYS A 70 5.34 12.02 -0.31
CA LYS A 70 5.32 10.55 -0.15
C LYS A 70 5.76 9.80 -1.39
N TYR A 71 5.25 10.20 -2.55
CA TYR A 71 5.61 9.65 -3.84
C TYR A 71 5.97 10.79 -4.79
N GLN A 72 7.02 10.56 -5.57
CA GLN A 72 7.57 11.49 -6.53
C GLN A 72 7.98 10.68 -7.76
N TYR A 73 7.35 10.96 -8.90
CA TYR A 73 7.54 10.19 -10.14
C TYR A 73 9.00 10.15 -10.59
N GLN A 74 9.75 11.23 -10.41
CA GLN A 74 11.16 11.29 -10.80
C GLN A 74 12.10 10.41 -9.95
N LEU A 75 11.63 9.80 -8.86
CA LEU A 75 12.45 8.95 -8.00
C LEU A 75 12.31 7.48 -8.40
N ASP A 76 13.43 6.78 -8.39
CA ASP A 76 13.58 5.42 -8.91
C ASP A 76 13.56 4.33 -7.85
N LYS A 77 13.29 4.69 -6.58
CA LYS A 77 13.27 3.75 -5.45
C LYS A 77 12.02 3.89 -4.60
N ILE A 78 11.40 2.75 -4.30
CA ILE A 78 10.34 2.65 -3.30
C ILE A 78 10.94 2.08 -2.02
N ARG A 79 10.57 2.68 -0.88
CA ARG A 79 11.04 2.30 0.46
C ARG A 79 9.96 1.65 1.34
N GLY A 80 8.75 1.56 0.83
CA GLY A 80 7.63 0.89 1.48
C GLY A 80 6.30 1.13 0.77
N PHE A 81 5.31 0.36 1.18
CA PHE A 81 3.90 0.53 0.87
C PHE A 81 3.23 1.07 2.13
N GLN A 82 2.82 2.33 2.09
CA GLN A 82 2.45 3.11 3.27
C GLN A 82 0.92 3.20 3.39
N GLN A 83 0.39 3.08 4.61
CA GLN A 83 -0.93 3.58 4.97
C GLN A 83 -0.88 5.11 5.10
N VAL A 84 -1.78 5.81 4.43
CA VAL A 84 -1.74 7.27 4.31
C VAL A 84 -3.10 7.91 4.56
N HIS A 85 -3.10 9.11 5.15
CA HIS A 85 -4.28 9.97 5.36
C HIS A 85 -4.05 11.40 4.85
N GLN A 86 -2.90 11.64 4.23
CA GLN A 86 -2.43 12.97 3.86
C GLN A 86 -3.33 13.64 2.82
N CYS A 87 -3.82 14.84 3.11
CA CYS A 87 -4.59 15.64 2.14
C CYS A 87 -3.71 16.45 1.18
N SER A 88 -2.50 16.85 1.59
CA SER A 88 -1.52 17.55 0.74
C SER A 88 -0.11 17.42 1.33
N PRO A 89 0.97 17.56 0.54
CA PRO A 89 2.33 17.47 1.08
C PRO A 89 2.67 18.57 2.09
N TRP A 90 1.91 19.66 2.12
CA TRP A 90 2.16 20.77 3.04
C TRP A 90 1.67 20.46 4.45
N MET A 91 0.59 19.69 4.55
CA MET A 91 -0.02 19.31 5.83
C MET A 91 0.62 18.09 6.45
N GLY A 92 1.54 17.43 5.75
CA GLY A 92 2.08 16.15 6.17
C GLY A 92 0.98 15.10 6.33
N ASP A 93 1.32 14.04 7.06
CA ASP A 93 0.39 12.95 7.31
C ASP A 93 0.27 12.68 8.81
N TYR A 94 -0.61 11.76 9.19
CA TYR A 94 -0.74 11.25 10.55
C TYR A 94 -0.97 9.74 10.56
N ALA A 95 -0.55 9.12 11.65
CA ALA A 95 -0.80 7.72 11.97
C ALA A 95 -0.50 6.75 10.82
N THR A 96 0.70 6.90 10.29
CA THR A 96 1.18 6.12 9.13
C THR A 96 2.03 4.94 9.57
N TYR A 97 2.03 3.89 8.78
CA TYR A 97 3.04 2.84 8.83
C TYR A 97 3.31 2.36 7.42
N SER A 98 4.42 1.67 7.19
CA SER A 98 4.68 1.01 5.91
C SER A 98 5.17 -0.42 6.06
N LEU A 99 4.93 -1.19 5.00
CA LEU A 99 5.44 -2.55 4.81
C LEU A 99 6.38 -2.57 3.61
N MET A 100 7.54 -3.22 3.73
CA MET A 100 8.48 -3.38 2.62
C MET A 100 9.03 -4.81 2.58
N PRO A 101 8.90 -5.55 1.46
CA PRO A 101 9.55 -6.84 1.30
C PRO A 101 11.07 -6.66 1.11
N VAL A 102 11.85 -7.49 1.78
CA VAL A 102 13.32 -7.54 1.69
C VAL A 102 13.74 -9.00 1.54
N GLU A 103 14.71 -9.28 0.66
CA GLU A 103 15.22 -10.65 0.44
C GLU A 103 16.75 -10.70 0.58
N GLY A 104 17.25 -11.81 1.13
CA GLY A 104 18.68 -12.03 1.35
C GLY A 104 19.16 -11.40 2.67
N LYS A 105 19.83 -10.24 2.60
CA LYS A 105 20.32 -9.57 3.81
C LYS A 105 19.22 -8.72 4.45
N LEU A 106 18.87 -9.01 5.71
CA LEU A 106 17.94 -8.17 6.46
C LEU A 106 18.49 -6.74 6.63
N VAL A 107 17.78 -5.78 6.05
CA VAL A 107 18.02 -4.34 6.19
C VAL A 107 16.72 -3.66 6.59
N VAL A 108 16.76 -2.90 7.70
CA VAL A 108 15.54 -2.34 8.30
C VAL A 108 15.42 -0.83 8.12
N THR A 109 16.53 -0.12 7.87
CA THR A 109 16.50 1.33 7.68
C THR A 109 15.87 1.69 6.33
N GLU A 110 15.09 2.77 6.30
CA GLU A 110 14.33 3.17 5.11
C GLU A 110 15.21 3.36 3.87
N ASP A 111 16.41 3.95 4.03
CA ASP A 111 17.32 4.23 2.92
C ASP A 111 18.02 2.94 2.44
N ALA A 112 18.28 1.97 3.32
CA ALA A 112 18.95 0.72 2.94
C ALA A 112 18.01 -0.32 2.33
N ARG A 113 16.74 -0.36 2.75
CA ARG A 113 15.73 -1.27 2.19
C ARG A 113 15.07 -0.76 0.90
N ALA A 114 15.27 0.52 0.58
CA ALA A 114 14.72 1.13 -0.63
C ALA A 114 15.22 0.40 -1.88
N THR A 115 14.28 -0.08 -2.68
CA THR A 115 14.57 -0.95 -3.83
C THR A 115 14.20 -0.24 -5.12
N THR A 116 15.06 -0.38 -6.15
CA THR A 116 14.87 0.27 -7.44
C THR A 116 13.73 -0.36 -8.24
N PHE A 117 13.03 0.47 -9.00
CA PHE A 117 11.96 0.06 -9.91
C PHE A 117 11.93 0.96 -11.15
N LYS A 118 11.10 0.59 -12.12
CA LYS A 118 10.82 1.40 -13.31
C LYS A 118 9.31 1.52 -13.49
N HIS A 119 8.83 2.67 -13.95
CA HIS A 119 7.40 2.86 -14.23
C HIS A 119 6.86 1.91 -15.30
N THR A 120 7.71 1.40 -16.20
CA THR A 120 7.31 0.35 -17.16
C THR A 120 6.92 -0.97 -16.48
N ASN A 121 7.31 -1.15 -15.22
CA ASN A 121 6.99 -2.30 -14.37
C ASN A 121 6.03 -1.91 -13.23
N GLU A 122 5.38 -0.75 -13.31
CA GLU A 122 4.45 -0.22 -12.33
C GLU A 122 3.06 -0.10 -12.96
N LEU A 123 2.06 -0.58 -12.23
CA LEU A 123 0.65 -0.37 -12.51
C LEU A 123 0.03 0.36 -11.33
N ALA A 124 -0.61 1.49 -11.60
CA ALA A 124 -1.11 2.38 -10.56
C ALA A 124 -2.57 2.79 -10.83
N GLY A 125 -3.50 1.98 -10.34
CA GLY A 125 -4.94 2.25 -10.35
C GLY A 125 -5.49 2.56 -8.96
N PRO A 126 -6.72 3.09 -8.86
CA PRO A 126 -7.34 3.41 -7.58
C PRO A 126 -7.74 2.16 -6.78
N ASP A 127 -8.05 1.05 -7.46
CA ASP A 127 -8.48 -0.23 -6.90
C ASP A 127 -7.37 -1.29 -6.87
N TYR A 128 -6.26 -1.04 -7.56
CA TYR A 128 -5.13 -1.95 -7.61
C TYR A 128 -3.82 -1.23 -7.95
N TYR A 129 -2.79 -1.47 -7.15
CA TYR A 129 -1.41 -1.07 -7.44
C TYR A 129 -0.52 -2.30 -7.50
N ALA A 130 0.41 -2.34 -8.44
CA ALA A 130 1.43 -3.36 -8.53
C ALA A 130 2.75 -2.78 -9.01
N VAL A 131 3.85 -3.30 -8.48
CA VAL A 131 5.19 -2.99 -8.97
C VAL A 131 6.08 -4.23 -8.95
N LYS A 132 6.88 -4.40 -9.99
CA LYS A 132 8.00 -5.34 -10.01
C LYS A 132 9.32 -4.60 -9.88
N PHE A 133 10.04 -4.90 -8.81
CA PHE A 133 11.34 -4.35 -8.50
C PHE A 133 12.45 -4.93 -9.37
N ASP A 134 13.56 -4.20 -9.52
CA ASP A 134 14.70 -4.65 -10.31
C ASP A 134 15.38 -5.89 -9.71
N ASN A 135 15.25 -6.12 -8.41
CA ASN A 135 15.73 -7.33 -7.73
C ASN A 135 14.80 -8.55 -7.94
N GLY A 136 13.71 -8.41 -8.68
CA GLY A 136 12.79 -9.49 -9.04
C GLY A 136 11.59 -9.68 -8.10
N ILE A 137 11.60 -9.06 -6.91
CA ILE A 137 10.45 -9.05 -5.99
C ILE A 137 9.29 -8.28 -6.64
N SER A 138 8.05 -8.69 -6.39
CA SER A 138 6.88 -7.87 -6.71
C SER A 138 6.02 -7.59 -5.49
N GLY A 139 5.44 -6.39 -5.45
CA GLY A 139 4.47 -5.96 -4.43
C GLY A 139 3.17 -5.52 -5.09
N GLU A 140 2.05 -5.89 -4.47
CA GLU A 140 0.70 -5.59 -4.96
C GLU A 140 -0.18 -5.15 -3.80
N ILE A 141 -1.12 -4.23 -4.05
CA ILE A 141 -2.07 -3.70 -3.08
C ILE A 141 -3.45 -3.64 -3.71
N THR A 142 -4.48 -4.07 -2.98
CA THR A 142 -5.88 -3.76 -3.29
C THR A 142 -6.59 -3.28 -2.02
N PRO A 143 -7.41 -2.21 -2.09
CA PRO A 143 -7.97 -1.59 -0.90
C PRO A 143 -9.23 -2.33 -0.41
N ALA A 144 -9.52 -2.15 0.87
CA ALA A 144 -10.79 -2.41 1.52
C ALA A 144 -11.27 -1.11 2.20
N GLU A 145 -12.46 -1.11 2.79
CA GLU A 145 -13.06 0.11 3.37
C GLU A 145 -12.17 0.78 4.46
N ARG A 146 -11.49 -0.04 5.26
CA ARG A 146 -10.61 0.36 6.38
C ARG A 146 -9.33 -0.46 6.43
N GLY A 147 -8.81 -0.87 5.28
CA GLY A 147 -7.64 -1.74 5.22
C GLY A 147 -7.22 -2.04 3.79
N ALA A 148 -6.32 -2.99 3.61
CA ALA A 148 -5.91 -3.47 2.30
C ALA A 148 -5.44 -4.91 2.37
N TYR A 149 -5.52 -5.60 1.23
CA TYR A 149 -4.74 -6.82 1.00
C TYR A 149 -3.46 -6.43 0.29
N MET A 150 -2.33 -6.87 0.85
CA MET A 150 -1.03 -6.73 0.21
C MET A 150 -0.46 -8.10 -0.12
N ARG A 151 0.07 -8.25 -1.33
CA ARG A 151 0.72 -9.49 -1.78
C ARG A 151 2.16 -9.19 -2.17
N PHE A 152 3.09 -9.93 -1.56
CA PHE A 152 4.51 -9.86 -1.86
C PHE A 152 4.98 -11.19 -2.43
N LYS A 153 5.61 -11.15 -3.61
CA LYS A 153 6.22 -12.31 -4.25
C LYS A 153 7.72 -12.17 -4.20
N PHE A 154 8.36 -13.02 -3.42
CA PHE A 154 9.81 -13.16 -3.30
C PHE A 154 10.38 -14.01 -4.44
N THR A 155 11.69 -13.91 -4.70
CA THR A 155 12.33 -14.68 -5.78
C THR A 155 12.67 -16.11 -5.36
N GLY A 156 12.79 -16.37 -4.06
CA GLY A 156 13.19 -17.66 -3.50
C GLY A 156 14.70 -17.86 -3.46
N ASN A 157 15.49 -16.81 -3.73
CA ASN A 157 16.95 -16.89 -3.79
C ASN A 157 17.64 -16.58 -2.45
N GLY A 158 16.88 -16.38 -1.37
CA GLY A 158 17.41 -16.12 -0.04
C GLY A 158 16.31 -16.00 1.00
N ASP A 159 16.69 -15.60 2.22
CA ASP A 159 15.74 -15.37 3.30
C ASP A 159 14.78 -14.24 2.95
N ALA A 160 13.48 -14.49 3.12
CA ALA A 160 12.42 -13.51 2.87
C ALA A 160 12.00 -12.83 4.16
N TYR A 161 12.01 -11.50 4.15
CA TYR A 161 11.62 -10.64 5.26
C TYR A 161 10.52 -9.68 4.82
N LEU A 162 9.58 -9.40 5.72
CA LEU A 162 8.69 -8.25 5.58
C LEU A 162 8.99 -7.26 6.69
N VAL A 163 9.47 -6.08 6.33
CA VAL A 163 9.81 -5.02 7.27
C VAL A 163 8.58 -4.17 7.53
N PHE A 164 8.14 -4.12 8.80
CA PHE A 164 7.19 -3.12 9.28
C PHE A 164 7.95 -1.88 9.76
N ASP A 165 7.50 -0.70 9.35
CA ASP A 165 8.04 0.59 9.77
C ASP A 165 6.92 1.48 10.31
N GLY A 166 7.03 1.86 11.59
CA GLY A 166 6.08 2.75 12.29
C GLY A 166 6.28 4.24 12.00
N GLY A 167 7.13 4.60 11.02
CA GLY A 167 7.34 5.98 10.58
C GLY A 167 8.27 6.78 11.49
N ASN A 168 8.11 8.12 11.49
CA ASN A 168 8.98 9.06 12.20
C ASN A 168 8.51 9.43 13.63
N GLY A 169 7.77 8.53 14.29
CA GLY A 169 7.20 8.79 15.62
C GLY A 169 7.28 7.58 16.55
N LYS A 170 6.31 7.47 17.46
CA LYS A 170 6.21 6.35 18.39
C LYS A 170 5.39 5.24 17.76
N ALA A 171 5.83 4.02 17.95
CA ALA A 171 5.06 2.83 17.63
C ALA A 171 5.26 1.82 18.75
N ASP A 172 4.24 1.00 18.95
CA ASP A 172 4.28 -0.16 19.82
C ASP A 172 3.75 -1.31 19.00
N ILE A 173 4.50 -2.41 19.02
CA ILE A 173 4.33 -3.52 18.10
C ILE A 173 4.39 -4.77 18.94
N THR A 174 3.53 -5.74 18.64
CA THR A 174 3.55 -7.06 19.24
C THR A 174 3.39 -8.08 18.13
N ILE A 175 4.36 -8.99 18.04
CA ILE A 175 4.33 -10.09 17.08
C ILE A 175 3.66 -11.28 17.78
N LEU A 176 2.65 -11.87 17.16
CA LEU A 176 1.93 -13.04 17.66
C LEU A 176 2.18 -14.22 16.70
N PRO A 177 3.27 -14.98 16.87
CA PRO A 177 3.69 -15.96 15.85
C PRO A 177 2.71 -17.10 15.66
N ASN A 178 2.11 -17.58 16.74
CA ASN A 178 1.15 -18.68 16.71
C ASN A 178 -0.16 -18.30 15.98
N GLU A 179 -0.48 -17.01 15.93
CA GLU A 179 -1.65 -16.48 15.22
C GLU A 179 -1.32 -15.96 13.82
N ARG A 180 -0.02 -15.88 13.47
CA ARG A 180 0.48 -15.19 12.26
C ARG A 180 -0.03 -13.75 12.19
N LYS A 181 0.08 -13.03 13.30
CA LYS A 181 -0.37 -11.63 13.39
C LYS A 181 0.73 -10.69 13.86
N LEU A 182 0.62 -9.46 13.40
CA LEU A 182 1.28 -8.30 13.95
C LEU A 182 0.20 -7.34 14.43
N ILE A 183 0.21 -6.98 15.70
CA ILE A 183 -0.72 -6.01 16.27
C ILE A 183 0.05 -4.84 16.87
N GLY A 184 -0.61 -3.71 17.04
CA GLY A 184 0.03 -2.59 17.69
C GLY A 184 -0.67 -1.28 17.44
N TRP A 185 0.06 -0.19 17.65
CA TRP A 185 -0.38 1.14 17.32
C TRP A 185 0.77 2.03 16.85
N VAL A 186 0.42 3.03 16.04
CA VAL A 186 1.32 4.11 15.64
C VAL A 186 0.81 5.47 16.13
N ASN A 187 1.77 6.31 16.51
CA ASN A 187 1.60 7.72 16.88
C ASN A 187 2.74 8.49 16.20
N ASN A 188 2.49 8.91 14.96
CA ASN A 188 3.36 9.77 14.18
C ASN A 188 2.50 10.75 13.40
N GLY A 189 3.08 11.87 12.98
CA GLY A 189 2.41 12.82 12.10
C GLY A 189 2.67 14.29 12.38
N PHE A 190 2.01 15.12 11.60
CA PHE A 190 2.02 16.58 11.68
C PHE A 190 0.62 17.07 12.10
N TRP A 191 0.55 18.03 13.03
CA TRP A 191 -0.71 18.66 13.46
C TRP A 191 -1.80 17.69 13.96
N PHE A 192 -1.42 16.58 14.61
CA PHE A 192 -2.37 15.60 15.17
C PHE A 192 -2.35 15.59 16.71
N PRO A 193 -3.45 15.18 17.38
CA PRO A 193 -3.50 15.17 18.84
C PRO A 193 -2.45 14.24 19.45
N GLY A 194 -1.66 14.73 20.40
CA GLY A 194 -0.49 13.98 20.91
C GLY A 194 -0.78 12.61 21.53
N LYS A 195 -2.00 12.36 22.02
CA LYS A 195 -2.43 11.05 22.57
C LYS A 195 -3.12 10.14 21.55
N PHE A 196 -3.35 10.61 20.32
CA PHE A 196 -4.02 9.82 19.28
C PHE A 196 -3.19 8.60 18.91
N LYS A 197 -3.85 7.47 18.68
CA LYS A 197 -3.21 6.22 18.25
C LYS A 197 -4.07 5.62 17.16
N ALA A 198 -3.44 5.24 16.04
CA ALA A 198 -4.08 4.31 15.11
C ALA A 198 -3.62 2.90 15.46
N PHE A 199 -4.58 2.05 15.78
CA PHE A 199 -4.35 0.65 16.05
C PHE A 199 -4.40 -0.13 14.74
N PHE A 200 -3.55 -1.14 14.60
CA PHE A 200 -3.53 -1.98 13.41
C PHE A 200 -3.47 -3.46 13.81
N VAL A 201 -4.00 -4.29 12.92
CA VAL A 201 -3.82 -5.74 12.92
C VAL A 201 -3.44 -6.14 11.50
N ILE A 202 -2.32 -6.83 11.36
CA ILE A 202 -1.84 -7.36 10.08
C ILE A 202 -1.74 -8.87 10.22
N GLU A 203 -2.50 -9.58 9.40
CA GLU A 203 -2.52 -11.04 9.37
C GLU A 203 -1.71 -11.56 8.17
N PHE A 204 -0.97 -12.64 8.40
CA PHE A 204 -0.08 -13.22 7.42
C PHE A 204 -0.58 -14.60 6.97
N ASN A 205 -0.49 -14.87 5.68
CA ASN A 205 -0.84 -16.17 5.10
C ASN A 205 0.29 -17.22 5.20
N GLN A 206 1.46 -16.84 5.73
CA GLN A 206 2.62 -17.71 5.93
C GLN A 206 3.09 -17.63 7.39
N PRO A 207 3.55 -18.75 7.99
CA PRO A 207 4.10 -18.74 9.35
C PRO A 207 5.44 -17.99 9.41
N PHE A 208 5.75 -17.39 10.56
CA PHE A 208 7.06 -16.79 10.78
C PHE A 208 8.08 -17.88 11.13
N VAL A 209 9.17 -17.94 10.36
CA VAL A 209 10.35 -18.76 10.71
C VAL A 209 11.19 -18.05 11.78
N SER A 210 11.29 -16.73 11.68
CA SER A 210 11.94 -15.88 12.66
C SER A 210 11.26 -14.51 12.69
N TYR A 211 11.43 -13.79 13.79
CA TYR A 211 10.89 -12.45 13.97
C TYR A 211 11.74 -11.67 14.99
N GLY A 212 11.59 -10.35 14.98
CA GLY A 212 12.24 -9.48 15.94
C GLY A 212 11.81 -8.04 15.76
N THR A 213 12.08 -7.25 16.78
CA THR A 213 11.81 -5.81 16.78
C THR A 213 13.12 -5.04 16.77
N CYS A 214 13.09 -3.84 16.19
CA CYS A 214 14.24 -2.95 16.23
C CYS A 214 13.81 -1.59 16.79
N ALA A 215 14.45 -1.19 17.89
CA ALA A 215 14.37 0.17 18.39
C ALA A 215 15.52 1.03 17.84
N ASP A 216 15.35 2.35 17.84
CA ASP A 216 16.39 3.35 17.55
C ASP A 216 17.07 3.23 16.17
N LYS A 217 16.30 3.46 15.10
CA LYS A 217 16.82 3.63 13.72
C LYS A 217 17.75 2.49 13.24
N GLY A 218 17.46 1.23 13.57
CA GLY A 218 18.20 0.09 13.02
C GLY A 218 19.45 -0.30 13.80
N LYS A 219 19.68 0.23 15.00
CA LYS A 219 20.92 -0.01 15.76
C LYS A 219 21.00 -1.39 16.42
N THR A 220 19.88 -1.97 16.84
CA THR A 220 19.86 -3.31 17.45
C THR A 220 18.55 -4.01 17.14
N ILE A 221 18.65 -5.16 16.48
CA ILE A 221 17.52 -6.06 16.26
C ILE A 221 17.46 -7.01 17.44
N LYS A 222 16.32 -7.02 18.15
CA LYS A 222 16.06 -7.95 19.24
C LYS A 222 15.27 -9.13 18.68
N ALA A 223 15.96 -10.22 18.39
CA ALA A 223 15.35 -11.44 17.89
C ALA A 223 14.42 -12.06 18.95
N ASN A 224 13.30 -12.64 18.48
CA ASN A 224 12.30 -13.33 19.30
C ASN A 224 11.72 -12.51 20.45
N GLN A 225 11.71 -11.18 20.33
CA GLN A 225 11.02 -10.30 21.26
C GLN A 225 9.76 -9.75 20.58
N THR A 226 8.67 -9.75 21.36
CA THR A 226 7.44 -9.03 21.05
C THR A 226 7.60 -7.57 21.40
#